data_AF-A0A7G2E682-F1
#
_entry.id   AF-A0A7G2E682-F1
#
_cell.length_a   1.000
_cell.length_b   1.000
_cell.length_c   1.000
_cell.angle_alpha   90.00
_cell.angle_beta   90.00
_cell.angle_gamma   90.00
#
_symmetry.space_group_name_H-M   'P 1'
#
loop_
_entity.id
_entity.type
_entity.pdbx_description
1 polymer ?
#
loop_
_entity_poly.entity_id
_entity_poly.type
_entity_poly.pdbx_seq_one_letter_code
_entity_poly.pdbx_strand_id
1 'polypeptide(L)'
;MADDKKKRIKKKKRSTGNKRKMTTEQSEAFKSITDWLILGSSPSLSSSSDDFAVNINSGSLRCGEKVVFELHSHSNCSDGFLSPSKVVERAYNNGVKVLSLTDHDTMAGVPEAVEAGRRFGIKIIPGIEISTLFGLRDSGSEEPVHILAYYGTSGPALYDELEDFLVKIRDGRFVRGREMVLKLNKLKIPLKWEHVTRIAGKDVAPGRMHVARALLEAGYVENLRQAFTKYLHDGGPAYATGTEPMAEEAVKLICKTGGVAVLAHPWALKNHVVFSELADTYNLLKLGGSDYHGKGGRNESELGSVNLPVTALQDFLNVGRPIWCEAIKATMRAFLDQPSDSNLSNILRFDKARILKGNSAWSCGKELMDRCLAIWLTSDERNSNDFEALRLKLSFVPIMSNGTCVTVGP
;
A
#
# COMPACT_ATOMS: atom_id res chain seq x y z
N MET A 1 -8.08 52.92 -57.35
CA MET A 1 -9.16 52.12 -56.71
C MET A 1 -8.52 51.15 -55.73
N ALA A 2 -8.97 51.22 -54.47
CA ALA A 2 -8.79 50.30 -53.33
C ALA A 2 -7.35 50.09 -52.80
N ASP A 3 -6.96 50.70 -51.67
CA ASP A 3 -7.27 50.39 -50.26
C ASP A 3 -6.46 49.22 -49.65
N ASP A 4 -5.40 49.63 -48.95
CA ASP A 4 -5.12 49.34 -47.53
C ASP A 4 -5.39 47.92 -46.99
N LYS A 5 -4.32 47.11 -46.87
CA LYS A 5 -4.30 45.90 -46.02
C LYS A 5 -3.14 45.94 -45.05
N LYS A 6 -3.31 46.71 -43.97
CA LYS A 6 -2.55 46.55 -42.72
C LYS A 6 -2.82 45.18 -42.08
N LYS A 7 -1.75 44.40 -41.91
CA LYS A 7 -1.69 43.15 -41.15
C LYS A 7 -2.15 43.37 -39.70
N ARG A 8 -3.30 42.82 -39.32
CA ARG A 8 -3.75 42.69 -37.92
C ARG A 8 -3.23 41.36 -37.36
N ILE A 9 -2.18 41.41 -36.56
CA ILE A 9 -1.73 40.31 -35.69
C ILE A 9 -2.78 40.15 -34.58
N LYS A 10 -3.65 39.13 -34.68
CA LYS A 10 -4.49 38.70 -33.56
C LYS A 10 -3.62 37.97 -32.53
N LYS A 11 -3.18 38.69 -31.49
CA LYS A 11 -2.75 38.08 -30.21
C LYS A 11 -3.93 37.26 -29.67
N LYS A 12 -3.88 35.93 -29.78
CA LYS A 12 -4.71 35.02 -28.98
C LYS A 12 -4.34 35.25 -27.50
N LYS A 13 -5.14 36.04 -26.78
CA LYS A 13 -5.14 36.02 -25.32
C LYS A 13 -5.39 34.57 -24.90
N ARG A 14 -4.40 33.94 -24.28
CA ARG A 14 -4.63 32.73 -23.47
C ARG A 14 -5.68 33.11 -22.43
N SER A 15 -6.86 32.53 -22.54
CA SER A 15 -7.86 32.50 -21.48
C SER A 15 -7.16 31.96 -20.23
N THR A 16 -6.91 32.84 -19.27
CA THR A 16 -6.63 32.43 -17.90
C THR A 16 -7.90 31.73 -17.42
N GLY A 17 -7.89 30.39 -17.45
CA GLY A 17 -8.99 29.60 -16.94
C GLY A 17 -9.33 30.04 -15.53
N ASN A 18 -10.59 30.42 -15.30
CA ASN A 18 -11.13 30.64 -13.97
C ASN A 18 -10.76 29.42 -13.12
N LYS A 19 -9.87 29.58 -12.13
CA LYS A 19 -9.71 28.58 -11.07
C LYS A 19 -11.08 28.50 -10.38
N ARG A 20 -11.84 27.44 -10.64
CA ARG A 20 -13.11 27.18 -9.94
C ARG A 20 -12.84 27.23 -8.44
N LYS A 21 -13.53 28.12 -7.74
CA LYS A 21 -13.45 28.24 -6.28
C LYS A 21 -13.98 26.93 -5.69
N MET A 22 -13.26 26.34 -4.74
CA MET A 22 -13.67 25.11 -4.07
C MET A 22 -14.99 25.33 -3.33
N THR A 23 -15.82 24.28 -3.24
CA THR A 23 -17.01 24.29 -2.38
C THR A 23 -16.61 24.29 -0.90
N THR A 24 -17.55 24.60 0.00
CA THR A 24 -17.31 24.54 1.45
C THR A 24 -16.87 23.14 1.87
N GLU A 25 -17.60 22.11 1.42
CA GLU A 25 -17.29 20.70 1.66
C GLU A 25 -15.89 20.31 1.17
N GLN A 26 -15.51 20.72 -0.05
CA GLN A 26 -14.16 20.47 -0.56
C GLN A 26 -13.08 21.17 0.27
N SER A 27 -13.37 22.36 0.81
CA SER A 27 -12.43 23.13 1.63
C SER A 27 -12.25 22.49 3.01
N GLU A 28 -13.33 21.97 3.61
CA GLU A 28 -13.31 21.22 4.87
C GLU A 28 -12.56 19.89 4.72
N ALA A 29 -12.87 19.11 3.68
CA ALA A 29 -12.14 17.90 3.34
C ALA A 29 -10.65 18.18 3.14
N PHE A 30 -10.30 19.22 2.37
CA PHE A 30 -8.90 19.60 2.17
C PHE A 30 -8.18 19.96 3.46
N LYS A 31 -8.84 20.68 4.37
CA LYS A 31 -8.29 21.00 5.69
C LYS A 31 -8.04 19.72 6.50
N SER A 32 -9.04 18.85 6.60
CA SER A 32 -8.94 17.59 7.36
C SER A 32 -7.82 16.67 6.82
N ILE A 33 -7.71 16.52 5.50
CA ILE A 33 -6.61 15.77 4.87
C ILE A 33 -5.26 16.41 5.16
N THR A 34 -5.16 17.74 5.07
CA THR A 34 -3.89 18.46 5.33
C THR A 34 -3.45 18.30 6.78
N ASP A 35 -4.37 18.42 7.73
CA ASP A 35 -4.10 18.20 9.16
C ASP A 35 -3.62 16.76 9.41
N TRP A 36 -4.24 15.78 8.75
CA TRP A 36 -3.83 14.38 8.81
C TRP A 36 -2.45 14.12 8.18
N LEU A 37 -2.09 14.82 7.11
CA LEU A 37 -0.77 14.73 6.47
C LEU A 37 0.34 15.26 7.38
N ILE A 38 0.07 16.34 8.10
CA ILE A 38 1.04 16.97 9.02
C ILE A 38 1.27 16.08 10.26
N LEU A 39 0.31 15.21 10.62
CA LEU A 39 0.45 14.27 11.73
C LEU A 39 1.73 13.43 11.64
N GLY A 40 2.57 13.51 12.68
CA GLY A 40 3.79 12.72 12.80
C GLY A 40 4.99 13.26 12.01
N SER A 41 4.81 14.37 11.28
CA SER A 41 5.91 15.11 10.64
C SER A 41 6.65 15.92 11.71
N SER A 42 7.69 15.35 12.33
CA SER A 42 8.57 16.17 13.17
C SER A 42 9.24 17.23 12.30
N PRO A 43 9.28 18.51 12.69
CA PRO A 43 10.20 19.46 12.08
C PRO A 43 11.61 18.94 12.37
N SER A 44 12.34 18.55 11.34
CA SER A 44 13.77 18.25 11.49
C SER A 44 14.46 19.52 11.96
N LEU A 45 14.81 19.61 13.25
CA LEU A 45 15.83 20.54 13.70
C LEU A 45 17.13 20.14 13.00
N SER A 46 17.63 21.06 12.18
CA SER A 46 18.93 21.01 11.55
C SER A 46 20.04 21.04 12.60
N SER A 47 20.83 19.96 12.69
CA SER A 47 22.19 20.06 13.23
C SER A 47 23.13 19.04 12.58
N SER A 48 23.95 19.59 11.68
CA SER A 48 25.31 19.22 11.24
C SER A 48 25.60 17.91 10.49
N SER A 49 26.20 18.13 9.30
CA SER A 49 27.19 17.36 8.55
C SER A 49 26.76 16.06 7.86
N ASP A 50 25.84 16.17 6.91
CA ASP A 50 25.82 15.32 5.71
C ASP A 50 25.58 16.22 4.49
N ASP A 51 26.50 16.22 3.54
CA ASP A 51 26.45 17.00 2.27
C ASP A 51 25.32 16.54 1.30
N PHE A 52 24.34 15.79 1.79
CA PHE A 52 23.15 15.33 1.09
C PHE A 52 21.83 15.85 1.69
N ALA A 53 21.89 16.87 2.54
CA ALA A 53 20.70 17.45 3.19
C ALA A 53 19.73 18.07 2.16
N VAL A 54 18.69 17.29 1.80
CA VAL A 54 17.52 17.79 1.09
C VAL A 54 16.82 18.80 2.00
N ASN A 55 16.77 20.06 1.55
CA ASN A 55 16.06 21.13 2.22
C ASN A 55 14.57 20.80 2.26
N ILE A 56 14.08 20.26 3.39
CA ILE A 56 12.66 20.12 3.65
C ILE A 56 12.12 21.53 3.87
N ASN A 57 11.58 22.14 2.82
CA ASN A 57 10.71 23.29 2.98
C ASN A 57 9.52 22.84 3.83
N SER A 58 9.53 23.17 5.11
CA SER A 58 8.40 23.11 6.04
C SER A 58 7.31 24.13 5.69
N GLY A 59 7.05 24.30 4.39
CA GLY A 59 5.98 25.14 3.88
C GLY A 59 4.65 24.42 4.07
N SER A 60 3.81 24.95 4.97
CA SER A 60 2.38 24.70 5.01
C SER A 60 1.82 24.61 3.57
N LEU A 61 1.15 23.51 3.23
CA LEU A 61 0.46 23.29 1.96
C LEU A 61 -0.35 24.55 1.64
N ARG A 62 -0.04 25.21 0.52
CA ARG A 62 -0.72 26.47 0.18
C ARG A 62 -2.15 26.17 -0.25
N CYS A 63 -3.08 27.04 0.13
CA CYS A 63 -4.46 26.98 -0.34
C CYS A 63 -4.47 26.95 -1.89
N GLY A 64 -4.83 25.79 -2.46
CA GLY A 64 -4.87 25.55 -3.90
C GLY A 64 -3.79 24.63 -4.49
N GLU A 65 -2.88 24.07 -3.67
CA GLU A 65 -2.02 22.95 -4.10
C GLU A 65 -2.84 21.65 -4.20
N LYS A 66 -2.68 20.92 -5.30
CA LYS A 66 -3.35 19.64 -5.51
C LYS A 66 -2.64 18.57 -4.67
N VAL A 67 -3.33 17.98 -3.71
CA VAL A 67 -2.81 16.80 -3.02
C VAL A 67 -2.96 15.59 -3.95
N VAL A 68 -1.84 14.95 -4.27
CA VAL A 68 -1.80 13.78 -5.15
C VAL A 68 -1.62 12.53 -4.30
N PHE A 69 -2.46 11.53 -4.57
CA PHE A 69 -2.50 10.27 -3.84
C PHE A 69 -2.19 9.14 -4.80
N GLU A 70 -1.53 8.13 -4.28
CA GLU A 70 -1.34 6.84 -4.94
C GLU A 70 -1.70 5.74 -3.96
N LEU A 71 -2.68 4.92 -4.31
CA LEU A 71 -3.21 3.89 -3.41
C LEU A 71 -2.96 2.47 -3.93
N HIS A 72 -2.30 2.30 -5.09
CA HIS A 72 -2.05 0.99 -5.66
C HIS A 72 -0.72 0.98 -6.42
N SER A 73 0.30 0.41 -5.79
CA SER A 73 1.65 0.34 -6.35
C SER A 73 2.41 -0.89 -5.86
N HIS A 74 3.34 -1.35 -6.70
CA HIS A 74 4.12 -2.57 -6.49
C HIS A 74 5.61 -2.29 -6.49
N SER A 75 6.33 -3.07 -5.70
CA SER A 75 7.78 -3.08 -5.61
C SER A 75 8.35 -4.44 -6.03
N ASN A 76 9.67 -4.54 -6.03
CA ASN A 76 10.37 -5.81 -6.26
C ASN A 76 10.21 -6.82 -5.10
N CYS A 77 9.45 -6.50 -4.05
CA CYS A 77 9.00 -7.49 -3.07
C CYS A 77 7.91 -8.42 -3.62
N SER A 78 7.23 -8.02 -4.71
CA SER A 78 6.33 -8.89 -5.45
C SER A 78 6.71 -8.95 -6.93
N ASP A 79 6.04 -8.22 -7.83
CA ASP A 79 6.34 -8.21 -9.25
C ASP A 79 6.59 -6.81 -9.82
N GLY A 80 6.82 -5.80 -8.99
CA GLY A 80 7.38 -4.52 -9.42
C GLY A 80 8.84 -4.62 -9.87
N PHE A 81 9.37 -3.53 -10.41
CA PHE A 81 10.76 -3.40 -10.85
C PHE A 81 11.64 -2.61 -9.87
N LEU A 82 11.04 -1.72 -9.09
CA LEU A 82 11.75 -0.81 -8.18
C LEU A 82 11.72 -1.34 -6.75
N SER A 83 12.76 -1.07 -5.96
CA SER A 83 12.70 -1.33 -4.51
C SER A 83 11.64 -0.44 -3.85
N PRO A 84 11.09 -0.81 -2.68
CA PRO A 84 10.16 0.03 -1.94
C PRO A 84 10.63 1.48 -1.82
N SER A 85 11.89 1.72 -1.43
CA SER A 85 12.46 3.08 -1.34
C SER A 85 12.43 3.83 -2.67
N LYS A 86 12.69 3.13 -3.79
CA LYS A 86 12.68 3.72 -5.13
C LYS A 86 11.28 4.01 -5.65
N VAL A 87 10.27 3.22 -5.24
CA VAL A 87 8.86 3.56 -5.48
C VAL A 87 8.50 4.86 -4.77
N VAL A 88 8.88 5.01 -3.49
CA VAL A 88 8.63 6.25 -2.73
C VAL A 88 9.35 7.46 -3.36
N GLU A 89 10.62 7.31 -3.74
CA GLU A 89 11.37 8.39 -4.41
C GLU A 89 10.70 8.81 -5.73
N ARG A 90 10.22 7.85 -6.51
CA ARG A 90 9.47 8.17 -7.74
C ARG A 90 8.17 8.90 -7.43
N ALA A 91 7.42 8.46 -6.42
CA ALA A 91 6.19 9.11 -5.99
C ALA A 91 6.47 10.58 -5.59
N TYR A 92 7.54 10.83 -4.86
CA TYR A 92 7.97 12.19 -4.48
C TYR A 92 8.25 13.07 -5.68
N ASN A 93 9.01 12.56 -6.65
CA ASN A 93 9.31 13.29 -7.88
C ASN A 93 8.06 13.60 -8.72
N ASN A 94 7.01 12.78 -8.59
CA ASN A 94 5.70 13.00 -9.23
C ASN A 94 4.75 13.89 -8.40
N GLY A 95 5.18 14.39 -7.24
CA GLY A 95 4.38 15.26 -6.36
C GLY A 95 3.36 14.53 -5.49
N VAL A 96 3.44 13.20 -5.40
CA VAL A 96 2.60 12.38 -4.51
C VAL A 96 2.87 12.74 -3.05
N LYS A 97 1.80 12.87 -2.26
CA LYS A 97 1.86 13.16 -0.82
C LYS A 97 1.48 11.98 0.06
N VAL A 98 0.70 11.07 -0.48
CA VAL A 98 0.33 9.80 0.17
C VAL A 98 0.52 8.67 -0.80
N LEU A 99 1.19 7.61 -0.35
CA LEU A 99 1.45 6.42 -1.12
C LEU A 99 1.04 5.19 -0.32
N SER A 100 0.35 4.25 -0.95
CA SER A 100 0.19 2.89 -0.45
C SER A 100 1.05 1.95 -1.29
N LEU A 101 1.93 1.20 -0.62
CA LEU A 101 2.62 0.08 -1.24
C LEU A 101 1.76 -1.17 -1.02
N THR A 102 1.35 -1.82 -2.11
CA THR A 102 0.34 -2.88 -2.13
C THR A 102 0.85 -4.08 -2.90
N ASP A 103 2.06 -4.53 -2.55
CA ASP A 103 2.69 -5.70 -3.17
C ASP A 103 1.77 -6.94 -3.12
N HIS A 104 1.86 -7.79 -4.14
CA HIS A 104 1.07 -9.01 -4.19
C HIS A 104 1.41 -9.98 -3.07
N ASP A 105 0.41 -10.30 -2.25
CA ASP A 105 0.44 -11.31 -1.19
C ASP A 105 1.60 -11.15 -0.19
N THR A 106 2.13 -9.94 0.00
CA THR A 106 3.20 -9.67 0.96
C THR A 106 3.20 -8.23 1.46
N MET A 107 3.55 -8.03 2.73
CA MET A 107 3.81 -6.70 3.31
C MET A 107 5.31 -6.45 3.55
N ALA A 108 6.19 -7.31 3.03
CA ALA A 108 7.63 -7.26 3.32
C ALA A 108 8.30 -5.92 2.96
N GLY A 109 7.82 -5.25 1.92
CA GLY A 109 8.33 -3.95 1.49
C GLY A 109 7.83 -2.75 2.30
N VAL A 110 6.77 -2.91 3.08
CA VAL A 110 6.09 -1.79 3.77
C VAL A 110 7.01 -1.09 4.79
N PRO A 111 7.75 -1.79 5.67
CA PRO A 111 8.66 -1.12 6.61
C PRO A 111 9.73 -0.25 5.90
N GLU A 112 10.28 -0.73 4.79
CA GLU A 112 11.24 0.05 3.99
C GLU A 112 10.56 1.28 3.35
N ALA A 113 9.35 1.10 2.82
CA ALA A 113 8.57 2.20 2.27
C ALA A 113 8.26 3.28 3.31
N VAL A 114 7.84 2.90 4.53
CA VAL A 114 7.56 3.83 5.63
C VAL A 114 8.79 4.68 5.97
N GLU A 115 9.96 4.05 6.09
CA GLU A 115 11.21 4.76 6.37
C GLU A 115 11.62 5.68 5.20
N ALA A 116 11.44 5.24 3.95
CA ALA A 116 11.66 6.11 2.80
C ALA A 116 10.67 7.28 2.76
N GLY A 117 9.39 7.05 3.09
CA GLY A 117 8.34 8.06 3.16
C GLY A 117 8.72 9.16 4.14
N ARG A 118 9.28 8.79 5.30
CA ARG A 118 9.81 9.73 6.28
C ARG A 118 10.90 10.64 5.70
N ARG A 119 11.82 10.10 4.89
CA ARG A 119 12.90 10.88 4.27
C ARG A 119 12.38 11.87 3.22
N PHE A 120 11.37 11.46 2.45
CA PHE A 120 10.82 12.27 1.37
C PHE A 120 9.62 13.15 1.78
N GLY A 121 9.13 13.03 3.02
CA GLY A 121 7.92 13.72 3.46
C GLY A 121 6.64 13.20 2.78
N ILE A 122 6.60 11.90 2.49
CA ILE A 122 5.43 11.19 1.97
C ILE A 122 4.83 10.35 3.07
N LYS A 123 3.50 10.45 3.24
CA LYS A 123 2.77 9.58 4.15
C LYS A 123 2.55 8.23 3.51
N ILE A 124 2.98 7.16 4.18
CA ILE A 124 2.76 5.79 3.71
C ILE A 124 1.54 5.22 4.41
N ILE A 125 0.61 4.69 3.63
CA ILE A 125 -0.46 3.81 4.13
C ILE A 125 0.03 2.37 3.93
N PRO A 126 0.19 1.58 5.01
CA PRO A 126 0.46 0.16 4.90
C PRO A 126 -0.64 -0.54 4.08
N GLY A 127 -0.25 -1.21 3.01
CA GLY A 127 -1.19 -1.91 2.15
C GLY A 127 -0.66 -3.24 1.64
N ILE A 128 -1.55 -3.99 1.00
CA ILE A 128 -1.27 -5.27 0.34
C ILE A 128 -2.33 -5.53 -0.72
N GLU A 129 -1.96 -6.21 -1.81
CA GLU A 129 -2.91 -6.75 -2.78
C GLU A 129 -2.98 -8.27 -2.66
N ILE A 130 -4.11 -8.78 -2.17
CA ILE A 130 -4.33 -10.21 -1.92
C ILE A 130 -4.97 -10.86 -3.15
N SER A 131 -4.35 -11.94 -3.62
CA SER A 131 -4.84 -12.77 -4.72
C SER A 131 -5.94 -13.70 -4.23
N THR A 132 -7.07 -13.69 -4.92
CA THR A 132 -8.25 -14.45 -4.51
C THR A 132 -9.02 -15.00 -5.72
N LEU A 133 -9.95 -15.90 -5.46
CA LEU A 133 -10.94 -16.37 -6.43
C LEU A 133 -12.32 -15.86 -6.02
N PHE A 134 -13.15 -15.53 -7.01
CA PHE A 134 -14.56 -15.24 -6.79
C PHE A 134 -15.43 -16.14 -7.65
N GLY A 135 -16.31 -16.89 -6.98
CA GLY A 135 -17.30 -17.73 -7.63
C GLY A 135 -18.59 -16.97 -7.91
N LEU A 136 -19.03 -16.96 -9.17
CA LEU A 136 -20.35 -16.45 -9.54
C LEU A 136 -21.41 -17.48 -9.16
N ARG A 137 -22.32 -17.10 -8.26
CA ARG A 137 -23.36 -17.96 -7.66
C ARG A 137 -24.14 -18.81 -8.68
N ASP A 138 -24.33 -18.28 -9.90
CA ASP A 138 -25.17 -18.92 -10.93
C ASP A 138 -24.40 -19.64 -12.04
N SER A 139 -23.07 -19.51 -12.14
CA SER A 139 -22.31 -20.03 -13.29
C SER A 139 -21.41 -21.23 -12.97
N GLY A 140 -21.13 -21.49 -11.69
CA GLY A 140 -20.17 -22.50 -11.26
C GLY A 140 -18.72 -22.22 -11.71
N SER A 141 -18.44 -21.02 -12.24
CA SER A 141 -17.11 -20.59 -12.65
C SER A 141 -16.49 -19.64 -11.63
N GLU A 142 -15.19 -19.84 -11.39
CA GLU A 142 -14.37 -19.02 -10.51
C GLU A 142 -13.48 -18.11 -11.35
N GLU A 143 -13.49 -16.81 -11.05
CA GLU A 143 -12.62 -15.83 -11.69
C GLU A 143 -11.56 -15.34 -10.71
N PRO A 144 -10.29 -15.19 -11.14
CA PRO A 144 -9.27 -14.58 -10.31
C PRO A 144 -9.55 -13.09 -10.12
N VAL A 145 -9.61 -12.66 -8.87
CA VAL A 145 -9.80 -11.26 -8.47
C VAL A 145 -8.78 -10.89 -7.41
N HIS A 146 -8.48 -9.60 -7.28
CA HIS A 146 -7.55 -9.14 -6.24
C HIS A 146 -8.24 -8.16 -5.29
N ILE A 147 -7.95 -8.32 -4.01
CA ILE A 147 -8.49 -7.48 -2.93
C ILE A 147 -7.34 -6.68 -2.34
N LEU A 148 -7.41 -5.35 -2.46
CA LEU A 148 -6.55 -4.43 -1.74
C LEU A 148 -6.99 -4.37 -0.28
N ALA A 149 -6.02 -4.37 0.62
CA ALA A 149 -6.24 -4.10 2.04
C ALA A 149 -5.39 -2.91 2.48
N TYR A 150 -6.01 -1.98 3.20
CA TYR A 150 -5.33 -0.80 3.76
C TYR A 150 -5.39 -0.81 5.28
N TYR A 151 -4.24 -0.71 5.93
CA TYR A 151 -4.10 -0.68 7.38
C TYR A 151 -3.66 0.69 7.86
N GLY A 152 -3.92 0.95 9.15
CA GLY A 152 -3.40 2.14 9.81
C GLY A 152 -1.89 2.09 9.93
N THR A 153 -1.28 3.19 10.39
CA THR A 153 0.18 3.30 10.56
C THR A 153 0.78 2.21 11.46
N SER A 154 0.00 1.68 12.41
CA SER A 154 0.40 0.55 13.26
C SER A 154 0.46 -0.80 12.53
N GLY A 155 -0.10 -0.88 11.32
CA GLY A 155 -0.30 -2.12 10.59
C GLY A 155 -1.47 -2.97 11.11
N PRO A 156 -1.54 -4.24 10.67
CA PRO A 156 -2.58 -5.20 11.06
C PRO A 156 -2.50 -5.56 12.56
N ALA A 157 -3.64 -5.65 13.24
CA ALA A 157 -3.69 -6.00 14.66
C ALA A 157 -3.27 -7.45 14.94
N LEU A 158 -3.56 -8.36 14.00
CA LEU A 158 -3.23 -9.78 14.05
C LEU A 158 -2.29 -10.14 12.89
N TYR A 159 -1.10 -9.52 12.89
CA TYR A 159 -0.14 -9.65 11.80
C TYR A 159 0.25 -11.11 11.51
N ASP A 160 0.50 -11.91 12.55
CA ASP A 160 0.97 -13.29 12.37
C ASP A 160 -0.10 -14.17 11.70
N GLU A 161 -1.38 -13.99 12.05
CA GLU A 161 -2.49 -14.69 11.39
C GLU A 161 -2.65 -14.25 9.92
N LEU A 162 -2.47 -12.96 9.63
CA LEU A 162 -2.43 -12.46 8.26
C LEU A 162 -1.26 -13.08 7.49
N GLU A 163 -0.06 -13.06 8.05
CA GLU A 163 1.14 -13.58 7.41
C GLU A 163 1.04 -15.09 7.14
N ASP A 164 0.50 -15.89 8.07
CA ASP A 164 0.23 -17.31 7.87
C ASP A 164 -0.71 -17.57 6.69
N PHE A 165 -1.72 -16.70 6.51
CA PHE A 165 -2.62 -16.77 5.36
C PHE A 165 -1.88 -16.43 4.06
N LEU A 166 -1.06 -15.37 4.07
CA LEU A 166 -0.29 -14.93 2.89
C LEU A 166 0.79 -15.93 2.47
N VAL A 167 1.47 -16.59 3.42
CA VAL A 167 2.44 -17.65 3.14
C VAL A 167 1.81 -18.76 2.30
N LYS A 168 0.60 -19.21 2.65
CA LYS A 168 -0.11 -20.26 1.90
C LYS A 168 -0.37 -19.86 0.45
N ILE A 169 -0.75 -18.59 0.20
CA ILE A 169 -0.94 -18.07 -1.16
C ILE A 169 0.38 -18.07 -1.92
N ARG A 170 1.45 -17.59 -1.29
CA ARG A 170 2.80 -17.54 -1.88
C ARG A 170 3.34 -18.94 -2.19
N ASP A 171 3.14 -19.92 -1.33
CA ASP A 171 3.50 -21.32 -1.58
C ASP A 171 2.75 -21.88 -2.81
N GLY A 172 1.45 -21.60 -2.91
CA GLY A 172 0.65 -21.92 -4.10
C GLY A 172 1.21 -21.29 -5.38
N ARG A 173 1.70 -20.03 -5.31
CA ARG A 173 2.35 -19.37 -6.45
C ARG A 173 3.63 -20.07 -6.90
N PHE A 174 4.44 -20.62 -5.98
CA PHE A 174 5.63 -21.40 -6.36
C PHE A 174 5.26 -22.66 -7.15
N VAL A 175 4.21 -23.38 -6.72
CA VAL A 175 3.71 -24.57 -7.40
C VAL A 175 3.18 -24.20 -8.79
N ARG A 176 2.31 -23.19 -8.86
CA ARG A 176 1.73 -22.67 -10.12
C ARG A 176 2.82 -22.21 -11.09
N GLY A 177 3.84 -21.51 -10.59
CA GLY A 177 4.99 -21.05 -11.37
C GLY A 177 5.73 -22.20 -12.05
N ARG A 178 6.02 -23.27 -11.32
CA ARG A 178 6.67 -24.47 -11.86
C ARG A 178 5.80 -25.13 -12.93
N GLU A 179 4.50 -25.20 -12.71
CA GLU A 179 3.58 -25.77 -13.69
C GLU A 179 3.58 -24.97 -15.01
N MET A 180 3.56 -23.63 -14.95
CA MET A 180 3.66 -22.78 -16.15
C MET A 180 4.95 -23.07 -16.93
N VAL A 181 6.08 -23.21 -16.24
CA VAL A 181 7.36 -23.56 -16.88
C VAL A 181 7.31 -24.96 -17.51
N LEU A 182 6.71 -25.95 -16.86
CA LEU A 182 6.53 -27.29 -17.43
C LEU A 182 5.65 -27.26 -18.68
N LYS A 183 4.58 -26.46 -18.70
CA LYS A 183 3.72 -26.28 -19.88
C LYS A 183 4.50 -25.62 -21.02
N LEU A 184 5.29 -24.59 -20.74
CA LEU A 184 6.17 -23.95 -21.74
C LEU A 184 7.19 -24.94 -22.33
N ASN A 185 7.80 -25.79 -21.49
CA ASN A 185 8.74 -26.82 -21.96
C ASN A 185 8.08 -27.83 -22.92
N LYS A 186 6.82 -28.22 -22.64
CA LYS A 186 6.04 -29.08 -23.56
C LYS A 186 5.78 -28.39 -24.91
N LEU A 187 5.65 -27.07 -24.91
CA LEU A 187 5.54 -26.23 -26.11
C LEU A 187 6.88 -25.95 -26.80
N LYS A 188 7.93 -26.71 -26.49
CA LYS A 188 9.29 -26.59 -27.05
C LYS A 188 9.98 -25.26 -26.72
N ILE A 189 9.60 -24.62 -25.62
CA ILE A 189 10.31 -23.48 -25.02
C ILE A 189 11.03 -23.97 -23.78
N PRO A 190 12.32 -24.37 -23.86
CA PRO A 190 13.07 -24.92 -22.72
C PRO A 190 13.47 -23.83 -21.71
N LEU A 191 12.47 -23.28 -21.02
CA LEU A 191 12.65 -22.30 -19.96
C LEU A 191 13.02 -23.02 -18.65
N LYS A 192 14.08 -22.56 -17.99
CA LYS A 192 14.53 -23.12 -16.70
C LYS A 192 13.82 -22.45 -15.54
N TRP A 193 13.48 -23.22 -14.51
CA TRP A 193 12.82 -22.68 -13.31
C TRP A 193 13.71 -21.67 -12.58
N GLU A 194 15.00 -21.96 -12.52
CA GLU A 194 16.03 -21.11 -11.90
C GLU A 194 16.11 -19.74 -12.56
N HIS A 195 15.77 -19.65 -13.85
CA HIS A 195 15.70 -18.39 -14.56
C HIS A 195 14.54 -17.52 -14.03
N VAL A 196 13.37 -18.12 -13.83
CA VAL A 196 12.18 -17.42 -13.32
C VAL A 196 12.41 -16.94 -11.89
N THR A 197 12.97 -17.78 -11.02
CA THR A 197 13.24 -17.40 -9.62
C THR A 197 14.35 -16.36 -9.51
N ARG A 198 15.37 -16.40 -10.37
CA ARG A 198 16.38 -15.33 -10.46
C ARG A 198 15.74 -13.98 -10.78
N ILE A 199 14.77 -13.94 -11.69
CA ILE A 199 14.06 -12.72 -12.07
C ILE A 199 13.12 -12.23 -10.97
N ALA A 200 12.43 -13.15 -10.29
CA ALA A 200 11.57 -12.80 -9.15
C ALA A 200 12.38 -12.20 -8.00
N GLY A 201 13.57 -12.75 -7.75
CA GLY A 201 14.41 -12.35 -6.63
C GLY A 201 14.31 -13.31 -5.46
N LYS A 202 15.14 -13.06 -4.44
CA LYS A 202 15.21 -13.91 -3.26
C LYS A 202 13.93 -13.74 -2.43
N ASP A 203 13.34 -14.87 -2.00
CA ASP A 203 12.15 -14.91 -1.15
C ASP A 203 10.88 -14.28 -1.76
N VAL A 204 10.88 -14.05 -3.08
CA VAL A 204 9.74 -13.51 -3.84
C VAL A 204 8.97 -14.64 -4.53
N ALA A 205 7.65 -14.69 -4.31
CA ALA A 205 6.79 -15.69 -4.91
C ALA A 205 6.54 -15.39 -6.41
N PRO A 206 6.96 -16.26 -7.35
CA PRO A 206 6.91 -15.94 -8.77
C PRO A 206 5.49 -15.99 -9.35
N GLY A 207 4.96 -14.82 -9.73
CA GLY A 207 3.76 -14.69 -10.57
C GLY A 207 4.00 -14.84 -12.09
N ARG A 208 2.91 -14.71 -12.86
CA ARG A 208 2.93 -14.73 -14.34
C ARG A 208 3.86 -13.68 -14.94
N MET A 209 3.95 -12.51 -14.31
CA MET A 209 4.85 -11.43 -14.71
C MET A 209 6.32 -11.86 -14.74
N HIS A 210 6.77 -12.66 -13.76
CA HIS A 210 8.15 -13.17 -13.73
C HIS A 210 8.41 -14.18 -14.85
N VAL A 211 7.45 -15.06 -15.14
CA VAL A 211 7.54 -15.99 -16.26
C VAL A 211 7.58 -15.24 -17.59
N ALA A 212 6.75 -14.19 -17.75
CA ALA A 212 6.75 -13.33 -18.92
C ALA A 212 8.10 -12.62 -19.14
N ARG A 213 8.70 -12.11 -18.06
CA ARG A 213 10.04 -11.51 -18.07
C ARG A 213 11.11 -12.54 -18.44
N ALA A 214 11.03 -13.77 -17.91
CA ALA A 214 11.95 -14.86 -18.25
C ALA A 214 11.86 -15.27 -19.73
N LEU A 215 10.65 -15.30 -20.29
CA LEU A 215 10.45 -15.54 -21.72
C LEU A 215 11.07 -14.44 -22.58
N LEU A 216 10.91 -13.18 -22.16
CA LEU A 216 11.47 -12.01 -22.85
C LEU A 216 13.01 -12.02 -22.79
N GLU A 217 13.58 -12.20 -21.61
CA GLU A 217 15.03 -12.23 -21.43
C GLU A 217 15.68 -13.41 -22.17
N ALA A 218 15.00 -14.54 -22.27
CA ALA A 218 15.46 -15.69 -23.05
C ALA A 218 15.22 -15.57 -24.56
N GLY A 219 14.60 -14.47 -25.04
CA GLY A 219 14.39 -14.22 -26.47
C GLY A 219 13.25 -15.00 -27.12
N TYR A 220 12.35 -15.63 -26.35
CA TYR A 220 11.19 -16.35 -26.89
C TYR A 220 10.03 -15.44 -27.29
N VAL A 221 10.05 -14.19 -26.80
CA VAL A 221 9.07 -13.14 -27.10
C VAL A 221 9.79 -11.79 -27.21
N GLU A 222 9.23 -10.87 -27.99
CA GLU A 222 9.76 -9.52 -28.23
C GLU A 222 9.39 -8.53 -27.14
N ASN A 223 8.31 -8.79 -26.41
CA ASN A 223 7.83 -7.93 -25.33
C ASN A 223 6.86 -8.68 -24.39
N LEU A 224 6.61 -8.11 -23.21
CA LEU A 224 5.71 -8.72 -22.21
C LEU A 224 4.29 -8.92 -22.74
N ARG A 225 3.78 -8.02 -23.59
CA ARG A 225 2.43 -8.15 -24.16
C ARG A 225 2.31 -9.44 -24.98
N GLN A 226 3.31 -9.73 -25.80
CA GLN A 226 3.36 -10.97 -26.58
C GLN A 226 3.40 -12.22 -25.67
N ALA A 227 4.10 -12.17 -24.53
CA ALA A 227 4.12 -13.27 -23.56
C ALA A 227 2.71 -13.60 -23.04
N PHE A 228 1.96 -12.57 -22.62
CA PHE A 228 0.58 -12.75 -22.15
C PHE A 228 -0.35 -13.19 -23.28
N THR A 229 -0.33 -12.51 -24.43
CA THR A 229 -1.22 -12.85 -25.55
C THR A 229 -0.99 -14.26 -26.10
N LYS A 230 0.25 -14.75 -26.13
CA LYS A 230 0.56 -16.05 -26.76
C LYS A 230 0.53 -17.23 -25.78
N TYR A 231 0.88 -17.01 -24.51
CA TYR A 231 1.14 -18.12 -23.58
C TYR A 231 0.42 -17.99 -22.23
N LEU A 232 0.40 -16.79 -21.63
CA LEU A 232 0.10 -16.62 -20.19
C LEU A 232 -1.25 -15.98 -19.87
N HIS A 233 -2.06 -15.62 -20.87
CA HIS A 233 -3.43 -15.15 -20.65
C HIS A 233 -4.29 -16.22 -19.96
N ASP A 234 -5.39 -15.83 -19.34
CA ASP A 234 -6.30 -16.78 -18.70
C ASP A 234 -6.82 -17.81 -19.71
N GLY A 235 -6.70 -19.08 -19.37
CA GLY A 235 -7.01 -20.21 -20.28
C GLY A 235 -6.00 -20.45 -21.40
N GLY A 236 -4.87 -19.71 -21.41
CA GLY A 236 -3.83 -19.84 -22.43
C GLY A 236 -2.99 -21.12 -22.32
N PRO A 237 -2.15 -21.41 -23.33
CA PRO A 237 -1.42 -22.69 -23.43
C PRO A 237 -0.50 -23.01 -22.26
N ALA A 238 0.07 -21.98 -21.63
CA ALA A 238 0.94 -22.12 -20.46
C ALA A 238 0.27 -21.62 -19.17
N TYR A 239 -0.99 -21.25 -19.21
CA TYR A 239 -1.75 -20.84 -18.02
C TYR A 239 -1.88 -22.01 -17.05
N ALA A 240 -1.71 -21.74 -15.76
CA ALA A 240 -1.93 -22.69 -14.68
C ALA A 240 -2.81 -22.01 -13.63
N THR A 241 -3.82 -22.74 -13.14
CA THR A 241 -4.69 -22.29 -12.04
C THR A 241 -3.97 -22.50 -10.72
N GLY A 242 -4.12 -21.56 -9.78
CA GLY A 242 -3.61 -21.72 -8.43
C GLY A 242 -4.65 -22.29 -7.48
N THR A 243 -4.29 -22.30 -6.21
CA THR A 243 -5.17 -22.62 -5.08
C THR A 243 -5.36 -21.35 -4.24
N GLU A 244 -5.66 -20.24 -4.92
CA GLU A 244 -5.93 -18.98 -4.24
C GLU A 244 -7.21 -19.09 -3.39
N PRO A 245 -7.26 -18.43 -2.22
CA PRO A 245 -8.42 -18.46 -1.33
C PRO A 245 -9.61 -17.71 -1.93
N MET A 246 -10.80 -17.97 -1.41
CA MET A 246 -11.99 -17.25 -1.82
C MET A 246 -11.93 -15.78 -1.37
N ALA A 247 -12.45 -14.87 -2.20
CA ALA A 247 -12.46 -13.44 -1.89
C ALA A 247 -13.14 -13.14 -0.56
N GLU A 248 -14.19 -13.88 -0.21
CA GLU A 248 -14.89 -13.78 1.08
C GLU A 248 -13.96 -14.04 2.27
N GLU A 249 -13.11 -15.07 2.18
CA GLU A 249 -12.19 -15.43 3.25
C GLU A 249 -11.15 -14.33 3.46
N ALA A 250 -10.60 -13.79 2.36
CA ALA A 250 -9.67 -12.68 2.41
C ALA A 250 -10.33 -11.42 3.02
N VAL A 251 -11.54 -11.06 2.59
CA VAL A 251 -12.25 -9.89 3.15
C VAL A 251 -12.53 -10.06 4.64
N LYS A 252 -12.99 -11.25 5.07
CA LYS A 252 -13.20 -11.55 6.49
C LYS A 252 -11.91 -11.39 7.30
N LEU A 253 -10.79 -11.88 6.77
CA LEU A 253 -9.49 -11.76 7.44
C LEU A 253 -9.00 -10.30 7.47
N ILE A 254 -9.18 -9.54 6.40
CA ILE A 254 -8.85 -8.10 6.36
C ILE A 254 -9.63 -7.35 7.45
N CYS A 255 -10.94 -7.57 7.54
CA CYS A 255 -11.77 -6.94 8.57
C CYS A 255 -11.33 -7.36 9.98
N LYS A 256 -11.08 -8.66 10.20
CA LYS A 256 -10.61 -9.21 11.49
C LYS A 256 -9.26 -8.62 11.92
N THR A 257 -8.37 -8.36 10.97
CA THR A 257 -7.03 -7.81 11.21
C THR A 257 -7.02 -6.28 11.29
N GLY A 258 -8.17 -5.63 11.17
CA GLY A 258 -8.29 -4.17 11.30
C GLY A 258 -7.93 -3.39 10.02
N GLY A 259 -8.10 -3.99 8.85
CA GLY A 259 -7.89 -3.36 7.56
C GLY A 259 -9.19 -2.93 6.88
N VAL A 260 -9.05 -2.07 5.88
CA VAL A 260 -10.13 -1.69 4.95
C VAL A 260 -9.96 -2.47 3.65
N ALA A 261 -10.95 -3.29 3.30
CA ALA A 261 -10.96 -4.08 2.07
C ALA A 261 -11.50 -3.27 0.88
N VAL A 262 -10.84 -3.40 -0.26
CA VAL A 262 -11.11 -2.65 -1.49
C VAL A 262 -10.89 -3.58 -2.68
N LEU A 263 -11.76 -3.51 -3.69
CA LEU A 263 -11.61 -4.33 -4.90
C LEU A 263 -10.61 -3.67 -5.86
N ALA A 264 -9.56 -4.40 -6.24
CA ALA A 264 -8.54 -3.92 -7.15
C ALA A 264 -9.02 -3.88 -8.61
N HIS A 265 -8.45 -2.97 -9.41
CA HIS A 265 -8.55 -2.85 -10.88
C HIS A 265 -9.79 -3.49 -11.53
N PRO A 266 -11.01 -3.04 -11.19
CA PRO A 266 -12.23 -3.72 -11.63
C PRO A 266 -12.49 -3.67 -13.13
N TRP A 267 -11.80 -2.78 -13.85
CA TRP A 267 -11.83 -2.71 -15.31
C TRP A 267 -11.11 -3.89 -15.99
N ALA A 268 -10.26 -4.62 -15.27
CA ALA A 268 -9.52 -5.76 -15.79
C ALA A 268 -10.33 -7.08 -15.72
N LEU A 269 -11.44 -7.09 -14.99
CA LEU A 269 -12.33 -8.25 -14.87
C LEU A 269 -13.10 -8.48 -16.17
N LYS A 270 -13.24 -9.75 -16.56
CA LYS A 270 -14.00 -10.14 -17.76
C LYS A 270 -15.49 -9.88 -17.59
N ASN A 271 -16.00 -10.02 -16.37
CA ASN A 271 -17.42 -9.88 -16.07
C ASN A 271 -17.64 -8.70 -15.11
N HIS A 272 -18.12 -7.56 -15.63
CA HIS A 272 -18.43 -6.39 -14.81
C HIS A 272 -19.59 -6.59 -13.82
N VAL A 273 -20.39 -7.66 -13.94
CA VAL A 273 -21.43 -8.00 -12.96
C VAL A 273 -20.81 -8.52 -11.67
N VAL A 274 -19.73 -9.29 -11.76
CA VAL A 274 -18.91 -9.75 -10.62
C VAL A 274 -18.49 -8.56 -9.75
N PHE A 275 -18.13 -7.45 -10.40
CA PHE A 275 -17.69 -6.24 -9.71
C PHE A 275 -18.76 -5.64 -8.80
N SER A 276 -19.99 -5.47 -9.29
CA SER A 276 -21.06 -4.90 -8.46
C SER A 276 -21.44 -5.88 -7.36
N GLU A 277 -21.61 -7.16 -7.69
CA GLU A 277 -22.04 -8.14 -6.70
C GLU A 277 -21.02 -8.30 -5.57
N LEU A 278 -19.73 -8.43 -5.86
CA LEU A 278 -18.68 -8.55 -4.84
C LEU A 278 -18.56 -7.26 -4.00
N ALA A 279 -18.55 -6.09 -4.66
CA ALA A 279 -18.43 -4.82 -3.95
C ALA A 279 -19.65 -4.54 -3.07
N ASP A 280 -20.86 -4.82 -3.54
CA ASP A 280 -22.11 -4.58 -2.82
C ASP A 280 -22.31 -5.64 -1.72
N THR A 281 -21.95 -6.91 -1.96
CA THR A 281 -22.06 -8.00 -0.98
C THR A 281 -21.19 -7.76 0.25
N TYR A 282 -19.98 -7.25 0.07
CA TYR A 282 -19.04 -7.03 1.17
C TYR A 282 -18.78 -5.54 1.48
N ASN A 283 -19.59 -4.65 0.91
CA ASN A 283 -19.49 -3.20 1.08
C ASN A 283 -18.07 -2.66 0.84
N LEU A 284 -17.40 -3.15 -0.21
CA LEU A 284 -16.04 -2.77 -0.55
C LEU A 284 -16.02 -1.34 -1.10
N LEU A 285 -15.06 -0.53 -0.64
CA LEU A 285 -14.88 0.80 -1.21
C LEU A 285 -14.39 0.68 -2.65
N LYS A 286 -14.94 1.51 -3.54
CA LYS A 286 -14.55 1.57 -4.95
C LYS A 286 -13.41 2.58 -5.11
N LEU A 287 -12.27 2.27 -4.49
CA LEU A 287 -11.06 3.07 -4.49
C LEU A 287 -9.92 2.29 -5.12
N GLY A 288 -8.89 2.97 -5.60
CA GLY A 288 -7.75 2.32 -6.22
C GLY A 288 -6.69 3.33 -6.61
N GLY A 289 -5.62 2.82 -7.22
CA GLY A 289 -4.50 3.62 -7.66
C GLY A 289 -4.12 3.30 -9.10
N SER A 290 -2.90 3.67 -9.47
CA SER A 290 -2.41 3.52 -10.85
C SER A 290 -2.04 2.08 -11.23
N ASP A 291 -1.98 1.16 -10.25
CA ASP A 291 -1.46 -0.19 -10.43
C ASP A 291 -0.01 -0.16 -10.97
N TYR A 292 0.82 0.70 -10.36
CA TYR A 292 2.18 0.99 -10.82
C TYR A 292 3.13 -0.17 -10.54
N HIS A 293 3.91 -0.59 -11.54
CA HIS A 293 4.91 -1.66 -11.40
C HIS A 293 6.36 -1.21 -11.69
N GLY A 294 6.57 0.02 -12.18
CA GLY A 294 7.88 0.60 -12.46
C GLY A 294 8.62 0.03 -13.68
N LYS A 295 7.88 -0.51 -14.66
CA LYS A 295 8.42 -1.05 -15.92
C LYS A 295 9.12 0.00 -16.79
N GLY A 296 8.66 1.25 -16.71
CA GLY A 296 8.99 2.32 -17.65
C GLY A 296 8.33 2.13 -19.02
N GLY A 297 8.24 3.24 -19.77
CA GLY A 297 7.74 3.25 -21.15
C GLY A 297 6.36 3.90 -21.32
N ARG A 298 5.87 3.96 -22.56
CA ARG A 298 4.70 4.79 -22.94
C ARG A 298 3.34 4.25 -22.47
N ASN A 299 3.27 3.01 -21.99
CA ASN A 299 2.01 2.31 -21.69
C ASN A 299 1.83 1.97 -20.20
N GLU A 300 2.67 2.54 -19.33
CA GLU A 300 2.52 2.37 -17.88
C GLU A 300 1.93 3.63 -17.27
N SER A 301 0.98 3.46 -16.35
CA SER A 301 0.45 4.55 -15.55
C SER A 301 1.52 5.04 -14.59
N GLU A 302 1.80 6.34 -14.54
CA GLU A 302 2.76 6.91 -13.58
C GLU A 302 2.12 7.02 -12.18
N LEU A 303 2.96 6.98 -11.13
CA LEU A 303 2.50 7.18 -9.75
C LEU A 303 1.78 8.53 -9.63
N GLY A 304 0.57 8.53 -9.07
CA GLY A 304 -0.25 9.72 -8.89
C GLY A 304 -0.99 10.20 -10.14
N SER A 305 -0.99 9.42 -11.23
CA SER A 305 -1.76 9.69 -12.45
C SER A 305 -3.26 9.52 -12.27
N VAL A 306 -3.69 8.68 -11.33
CA VAL A 306 -5.10 8.52 -10.97
C VAL A 306 -5.56 9.70 -10.13
N ASN A 307 -6.46 10.50 -10.69
CA ASN A 307 -6.94 11.70 -10.04
C ASN A 307 -8.09 11.39 -9.07
N LEU A 308 -7.75 11.16 -7.80
CA LEU A 308 -8.75 11.02 -6.74
C LEU A 308 -9.18 12.39 -6.20
N PRO A 309 -10.49 12.70 -6.15
CA PRO A 309 -10.96 13.93 -5.51
C PRO A 309 -10.69 13.87 -4.00
N VAL A 310 -10.39 15.03 -3.40
CA VAL A 310 -10.09 15.12 -1.97
C VAL A 310 -11.23 14.59 -1.09
N THR A 311 -12.48 14.71 -1.55
CA THR A 311 -13.67 14.18 -0.87
C THR A 311 -13.67 12.66 -0.80
N ALA A 312 -13.27 11.96 -1.87
CA ALA A 312 -13.20 10.49 -1.85
C ALA A 312 -12.15 9.98 -0.85
N LEU A 313 -11.07 10.74 -0.65
CA LEU A 313 -10.11 10.42 0.41
C LEU A 313 -10.65 10.75 1.79
N GLN A 314 -11.39 11.85 1.95
CA GLN A 314 -12.07 12.13 3.21
C GLN A 314 -13.01 10.99 3.59
N ASP A 315 -13.81 10.50 2.64
CA ASP A 315 -14.70 9.36 2.84
C ASP A 315 -13.93 8.09 3.20
N PHE A 316 -12.81 7.83 2.51
CA PHE A 316 -11.90 6.74 2.86
C PHE A 316 -11.40 6.83 4.30
N LEU A 317 -10.94 8.02 4.74
CA LEU A 317 -10.47 8.20 6.10
C LEU A 317 -11.60 8.13 7.13
N ASN A 318 -12.80 8.62 6.80
CA ASN A 318 -13.98 8.51 7.66
C ASN A 318 -14.33 7.04 7.94
N VAL A 319 -14.09 6.15 6.97
CA VAL A 319 -14.27 4.70 7.14
C VAL A 319 -13.06 4.06 7.83
N GLY A 320 -11.85 4.35 7.36
CA GLY A 320 -10.63 3.67 7.78
C GLY A 320 -10.16 4.03 9.18
N ARG A 321 -10.24 5.32 9.56
CA ARG A 321 -9.68 5.77 10.84
C ARG A 321 -10.30 5.11 12.07
N PRO A 322 -11.64 4.99 12.19
CA PRO A 322 -12.25 4.25 13.30
C PRO A 322 -11.77 2.78 13.36
N ILE A 323 -11.68 2.10 12.22
CA ILE A 323 -11.21 0.71 12.12
C ILE A 323 -9.76 0.61 12.61
N TRP A 324 -8.89 1.52 12.16
CA TRP A 324 -7.49 1.55 12.57
C TRP A 324 -7.31 1.89 14.05
N CYS A 325 -8.15 2.75 14.62
CA CYS A 325 -8.16 3.02 16.06
C CYS A 325 -8.50 1.75 16.86
N GLU A 326 -9.50 0.98 16.45
CA GLU A 326 -9.81 -0.31 17.10
C GLU A 326 -8.68 -1.33 16.93
N ALA A 327 -8.04 -1.37 15.75
CA ALA A 327 -6.87 -2.21 15.52
C ALA A 327 -5.72 -1.88 16.49
N ILE A 328 -5.42 -0.59 16.69
CA ILE A 328 -4.42 -0.13 17.65
C ILE A 328 -4.79 -0.56 19.07
N LYS A 329 -6.06 -0.41 19.47
CA LYS A 329 -6.52 -0.86 20.79
C LYS A 329 -6.35 -2.37 20.94
N ALA A 330 -6.68 -3.16 19.92
CA ALA A 330 -6.50 -4.61 19.92
C ALA A 330 -5.02 -5.00 20.06
N THR A 331 -4.11 -4.36 19.31
CA THR A 331 -2.66 -4.59 19.45
C THR A 331 -2.17 -4.26 20.86
N MET A 332 -2.61 -3.14 21.44
CA MET A 332 -2.21 -2.73 22.79
C MET A 332 -2.78 -3.67 23.87
N ARG A 333 -4.01 -4.19 23.68
CA ARG A 333 -4.60 -5.21 24.58
C ARG A 333 -3.84 -6.52 24.50
N ALA A 334 -3.51 -7.00 23.29
CA ALA A 334 -2.72 -8.22 23.12
C ALA A 334 -1.36 -8.13 23.83
N PHE A 335 -0.72 -6.96 23.75
CA PHE A 335 0.51 -6.70 24.48
C PHE A 335 0.32 -6.64 26.01
N LEU A 336 -0.77 -6.02 26.48
CA LEU A 336 -1.10 -5.96 27.90
C LEU A 336 -1.37 -7.36 28.47
N ASP A 337 -2.12 -8.19 27.75
CA ASP A 337 -2.50 -9.54 28.16
C ASP A 337 -1.28 -10.48 28.14
N GLN A 338 -0.38 -10.30 27.16
CA GLN A 338 0.84 -11.07 27.04
C GLN A 338 2.05 -10.17 26.65
N PRO A 339 2.75 -9.60 27.64
CA PRO A 339 3.93 -8.77 27.41
C PRO A 339 5.12 -9.61 26.95
N SER A 340 5.23 -9.83 25.64
CA SER A 340 6.25 -10.66 25.01
C SER A 340 7.00 -9.89 23.94
N ASP A 341 8.23 -10.34 23.63
CA ASP A 341 9.02 -9.78 22.53
C ASP A 341 8.30 -9.92 21.18
N SER A 342 7.45 -10.94 21.00
CA SER A 342 6.63 -11.09 19.79
C SER A 342 5.61 -9.97 19.64
N ASN A 343 4.81 -9.71 20.70
CA ASN A 343 3.82 -8.64 20.68
C ASN A 343 4.48 -7.25 20.59
N LEU A 344 5.65 -7.07 21.22
CA LEU A 344 6.43 -5.86 21.08
C LEU A 344 6.99 -5.69 19.66
N SER A 345 7.48 -6.76 19.04
CA SER A 345 7.91 -6.75 17.65
C SER A 345 6.76 -6.35 16.71
N ASN A 346 5.55 -6.85 16.96
CA ASN A 346 4.36 -6.49 16.20
C ASN A 346 4.00 -4.99 16.34
N ILE A 347 4.09 -4.42 17.54
CA ILE A 347 3.94 -2.97 17.77
C ILE A 347 4.98 -2.15 16.99
N LEU A 348 6.23 -2.62 16.96
CA LEU A 348 7.35 -1.88 16.38
C LEU A 348 7.50 -2.10 14.87
N ARG A 349 6.84 -3.11 14.27
CA ARG A 349 7.13 -3.64 12.93
C ARG A 349 7.25 -2.59 11.84
N PHE A 350 6.33 -1.63 11.80
CA PHE A 350 6.23 -0.65 10.72
C PHE A 350 6.87 0.71 11.03
N ASP A 351 7.21 1.00 12.29
CA ASP A 351 7.67 2.32 12.72
C ASP A 351 8.80 2.25 13.78
N LYS A 352 9.52 1.13 13.86
CA LYS A 352 10.55 0.83 14.87
C LYS A 352 11.51 1.99 15.09
N ALA A 353 12.03 2.57 14.00
CA ALA A 353 13.00 3.66 14.06
C ALA A 353 12.43 4.93 14.70
N ARG A 354 11.16 5.27 14.46
CA ARG A 354 10.50 6.45 15.07
C ARG A 354 10.13 6.20 16.52
N ILE A 355 9.60 5.01 16.81
CA ILE A 355 9.19 4.65 18.16
C ILE A 355 10.42 4.67 19.06
N LEU A 356 11.48 3.92 18.71
CA LEU A 356 12.73 3.80 19.49
C LEU A 356 13.63 5.04 19.46
N LYS A 357 13.28 6.12 18.76
CA LYS A 357 14.14 7.31 18.63
C LYS A 357 14.23 8.10 19.94
N GLY A 358 15.45 8.29 20.46
CA GLY A 358 15.76 9.18 21.58
C GLY A 358 16.42 8.46 22.77
N ASN A 359 17.32 9.16 23.48
CA ASN A 359 18.14 8.61 24.58
C ASN A 359 17.38 8.33 25.89
N SER A 360 16.05 8.49 25.93
CA SER A 360 15.28 8.17 27.13
C SER A 360 15.04 6.67 27.16
N ALA A 361 15.67 5.97 28.11
CA ALA A 361 15.25 4.63 28.49
C ALA A 361 13.75 4.66 28.83
N TRP A 362 12.95 3.81 28.20
CA TRP A 362 11.57 3.63 28.65
C TRP A 362 11.56 2.56 29.70
N SER A 363 10.77 2.79 30.75
CA SER A 363 10.69 1.93 31.92
C SER A 363 9.37 1.17 31.99
N CYS A 364 8.35 1.61 31.23
CA CYS A 364 7.03 1.00 31.26
C CYS A 364 6.27 1.08 29.92
N GLY A 365 5.25 0.23 29.78
CA GLY A 365 4.38 0.14 28.61
C GLY A 365 3.60 1.41 28.32
N LYS A 366 3.33 2.25 29.32
CA LYS A 366 2.70 3.57 29.11
C LYS A 366 3.54 4.47 28.21
N GLU A 367 4.86 4.53 28.42
CA GLU A 367 5.75 5.39 27.63
C GLU A 367 5.85 4.91 26.16
N LEU A 368 5.87 3.59 25.97
CA LEU A 368 5.76 2.98 24.64
C LEU A 368 4.45 3.41 23.96
N MET A 369 3.32 3.24 24.67
CA MET A 369 2.00 3.59 24.14
C MET A 369 1.91 5.07 23.78
N ASP A 370 2.35 5.98 24.65
CA ASP A 370 2.28 7.42 24.40
C ASP A 370 3.06 7.83 23.14
N ARG A 371 4.22 7.22 22.90
CA ARG A 371 4.99 7.41 21.66
C ARG A 371 4.28 6.87 20.45
N CYS A 372 3.79 5.62 20.52
CA CYS A 372 3.06 5.00 19.43
C CYS A 372 1.81 5.80 19.05
N LEU A 373 1.01 6.23 20.03
CA LEU A 373 -0.20 7.01 19.78
C LEU A 373 0.10 8.40 19.20
N ALA A 374 1.19 9.06 19.63
CA ALA A 374 1.61 10.33 19.05
C ALA A 374 2.06 10.20 17.58
N ILE A 375 2.50 9.01 17.17
CA ILE A 375 2.90 8.67 15.81
C ILE A 375 1.68 8.28 14.96
N TRP A 376 0.74 7.53 15.52
CA TRP A 376 -0.36 6.89 14.77
C TRP A 376 -1.65 7.70 14.74
N LEU A 377 -1.96 8.47 15.78
CA LEU A 377 -3.26 9.10 15.99
C LEU A 377 -3.20 10.61 16.12
N THR A 378 -4.29 11.28 15.77
CA THR A 378 -4.50 12.71 16.05
C THR A 378 -4.66 12.96 17.54
N SER A 379 -4.51 14.23 17.94
CA SER A 379 -4.74 14.66 19.32
C SER A 379 -6.15 14.33 19.81
N ASP A 380 -7.15 14.38 18.94
CA ASP A 380 -8.54 14.12 19.33
C ASP A 380 -8.79 12.62 19.54
N GLU A 381 -8.25 11.77 18.66
CA GLU A 381 -8.44 10.32 18.75
C GLU A 381 -7.72 9.69 19.94
N ARG A 382 -6.51 10.17 20.25
CA ARG A 382 -5.70 9.65 21.37
C ARG A 382 -6.25 10.00 22.75
N ASN A 383 -7.23 10.92 22.83
CA ASN A 383 -7.87 11.37 24.07
C ASN A 383 -9.18 10.62 24.37
N SER A 384 -9.45 9.51 23.68
CA SER A 384 -10.62 8.68 24.00
C SER A 384 -10.45 7.97 25.35
N ASN A 385 -11.57 7.77 26.06
CA ASN A 385 -11.59 7.08 27.36
C ASN A 385 -10.96 5.68 27.31
N ASP A 386 -11.07 4.99 26.17
CA ASP A 386 -10.49 3.66 25.98
C ASP A 386 -8.96 3.68 25.98
N PHE A 387 -8.35 4.70 25.35
CA PHE A 387 -6.90 4.85 25.35
C PHE A 387 -6.38 5.26 26.73
N GLU A 388 -7.13 6.09 27.47
CA GLU A 388 -6.79 6.41 28.88
C GLU A 388 -6.84 5.17 29.77
N ALA A 389 -7.87 4.33 29.63
CA ALA A 389 -7.96 3.08 30.38
C ALA A 389 -6.79 2.13 30.06
N LEU A 390 -6.37 2.04 28.79
CA LEU A 390 -5.21 1.25 28.37
C LEU A 390 -3.89 1.83 28.90
N ARG A 391 -3.70 3.16 28.86
CA ARG A 391 -2.52 3.85 29.43
C ARG A 391 -2.33 3.50 30.91
N LEU A 392 -3.41 3.54 31.68
CA LEU A 392 -3.39 3.23 33.11
C LEU A 392 -3.03 1.78 33.39
N LYS A 393 -3.46 0.83 32.54
CA LYS A 393 -3.09 -0.59 32.72
C LYS A 393 -1.64 -0.85 32.32
N LEU A 394 -1.18 -0.23 31.23
CA LEU A 394 0.18 -0.40 30.71
C LEU A 394 1.26 0.30 31.55
N SER A 395 0.91 1.21 32.47
CA SER A 395 1.90 1.80 33.38
C SER A 395 2.53 0.78 34.34
N PHE A 396 1.88 -0.38 34.52
CA PHE A 396 2.38 -1.47 35.37
C PHE A 396 3.15 -2.55 34.60
N VAL A 397 3.26 -2.45 33.28
CA VAL A 397 3.98 -3.41 32.43
C VAL A 397 5.40 -2.90 32.19
N PRO A 398 6.46 -3.56 32.67
CA PRO A 398 7.83 -3.09 32.48
C PRO A 398 8.34 -3.40 31.07
N ILE A 399 9.14 -2.48 30.52
CA ILE A 399 9.82 -2.63 29.23
C ILE A 399 11.27 -2.22 29.45
N MET A 400 12.22 -2.99 28.91
CA MET A 400 13.65 -2.66 28.99
C MET A 400 14.02 -1.65 27.90
N SER A 401 15.05 -0.85 28.16
CA SER A 401 15.53 0.21 27.27
C SER A 401 15.99 -0.27 25.88
N ASN A 402 16.27 -1.55 25.72
CA ASN A 402 16.61 -2.18 24.44
C ASN A 402 15.38 -2.67 23.64
N GLY A 403 14.16 -2.48 24.15
CA GLY A 403 12.94 -2.99 23.55
C GLY A 403 12.72 -4.49 23.79
N THR A 404 13.19 -5.02 24.92
CA THR A 404 12.87 -6.37 25.40
C THR A 404 11.84 -6.30 26.52
N CYS A 405 10.88 -7.23 26.52
CA CYS A 405 9.88 -7.34 27.59
C CYS A 405 10.39 -8.17 28.76
N VAL A 406 10.11 -7.73 29.99
CA VAL A 406 10.31 -8.53 31.19
C VAL A 406 8.95 -8.95 31.71
N THR A 407 8.66 -10.24 31.70
CA THR A 407 7.50 -10.78 32.42
C THR A 407 7.79 -10.71 33.91
N VAL A 408 7.10 -9.84 34.64
CA VAL A 408 7.06 -9.96 36.10
C VAL A 408 6.16 -11.17 36.40
N GLY A 409 6.77 -12.27 36.83
CA GLY A 409 6.00 -13.41 37.36
C GLY A 409 5.22 -13.01 38.62
N PRO A 410 4.18 -13.75 38.99
CA PRO A 410 3.42 -13.51 40.22
C PRO A 410 4.31 -13.53 41.48
#